data_AF-A0A412IQ59-F1
#
_entry.id   AF-A0A412IQ59-F1
#
_cell.length_a   1.000
_cell.length_b   1.000
_cell.length_c   1.000
_cell.angle_alpha   90.00
_cell.angle_beta   90.00
_cell.angle_gamma   90.00
#
_symmetry.space_group_name_H-M   'P 1'
#
loop_
_entity.id
_entity.type
_entity.pdbx_description
1 polymer ?
#
loop_
_entity_poly.entity_id
_entity_poly.type
_entity_poly.pdbx_seq_one_letter_code
_entity_poly.pdbx_strand_id
1 'polypeptide(L)'
;MVKKKTHIDFCHELKAQNLKVTVLGTYKDYNSKIAVRCDKCGCEWSPRAGSLLHGHGCPRCAGVKLKSHAEFVKDLKSLRDDVVITGRYVKALEKTKFRFSKCGHECDITPAHVLSGRGCPECGRSQKGASQRLTMEIFLERLHKIDPNLVVSEGAMYINNHTLMPLHCNACGYEYQIRPHDVLNQRGCPNCHRSCTSFLEQFIYHSFAHILGESKVMSREKTVIGVELDIYVPDLKVAVEPGSWHWHKNMVAKDWEKHLLCKDKGIKLITIYDHYDDATVPFDNCLVTHCDLVSRRNTDKLIEITKKVLSEFGLNSNLGTSEWEKIKKNAQIDSRRMSTEEFREELSKINDKIEIIGDFAGANNRIKAQCKVCNHEWHVRPSSLRLGSGCPKCAGTLKMTHNDFVERLNSLQPNIIPLAEYINIDTSIRIKCKVCGYIWSTQPYHLVAKYNRTGCPKCANKARRTHDDFVEEIAKLLPTIKVIGTYVSRNKPILVQCSECGKTWQAYPGNLLRGSSCKFKNTVRQRSKKIRCITTGEIFNTFKEAAEKYNISCSTICLCCNDSSKRKHAGGLEWEYTIL
;
A
#
# COMPACT_ATOMS: atom_id res chain seq x y z
N MET A 1 -8.57 -52.66 -13.37
CA MET A 1 -9.23 -52.17 -12.14
C MET A 1 -8.41 -52.59 -10.93
N VAL A 2 -7.84 -51.63 -10.19
CA VAL A 2 -7.06 -51.94 -8.97
C VAL A 2 -8.05 -52.37 -7.88
N LYS A 3 -7.93 -53.60 -7.36
CA LYS A 3 -8.77 -54.08 -6.25
C LYS A 3 -8.65 -53.10 -5.07
N LYS A 4 -9.79 -52.60 -4.57
CA LYS A 4 -9.80 -51.79 -3.34
C LYS A 4 -9.36 -52.67 -2.18
N LYS A 5 -8.28 -52.25 -1.50
CA LYS A 5 -7.71 -52.92 -0.34
C LYS A 5 -8.76 -53.03 0.77
N THR A 6 -8.94 -54.21 1.36
CA THR A 6 -9.89 -54.40 2.46
C THR A 6 -9.29 -53.94 3.78
N HIS A 7 -10.11 -53.82 4.83
CA HIS A 7 -9.61 -53.48 6.17
C HIS A 7 -8.59 -54.49 6.70
N ILE A 8 -8.80 -55.78 6.42
CA ILE A 8 -7.89 -56.86 6.82
C ILE A 8 -6.55 -56.72 6.10
N ASP A 9 -6.57 -56.49 4.79
CA ASP A 9 -5.37 -56.28 3.98
C ASP A 9 -4.57 -55.06 4.47
N PHE A 10 -5.25 -53.96 4.80
CA PHE A 10 -4.62 -52.77 5.38
C PHE A 10 -3.93 -53.08 6.72
N CYS A 11 -4.61 -53.79 7.62
CA CYS A 11 -4.05 -54.15 8.92
C CYS A 11 -2.85 -55.11 8.79
N HIS A 12 -2.87 -56.05 7.85
CA HIS A 12 -1.75 -56.95 7.56
C HIS A 12 -0.54 -56.19 7.03
N GLU A 13 -0.74 -55.29 6.06
CA GLU A 13 0.33 -54.49 5.48
C GLU A 13 0.91 -53.49 6.48
N LEU A 14 0.06 -52.87 7.31
CA LEU A 14 0.53 -51.98 8.36
C LEU A 14 1.34 -52.74 9.43
N LYS A 15 0.94 -53.96 9.80
CA LYS A 15 1.74 -54.82 10.70
C LYS A 15 3.09 -55.19 10.09
N ALA A 16 3.15 -55.43 8.78
CA ALA A 16 4.40 -55.73 8.08
C ALA A 16 5.36 -54.52 8.05
N GLN A 17 4.82 -53.30 7.95
CA GLN A 17 5.65 -52.08 7.93
C GLN A 17 5.94 -51.48 9.31
N ASN A 18 5.02 -51.59 10.27
CA ASN A 18 5.13 -50.92 11.55
C ASN A 18 4.51 -51.74 12.70
N LEU A 19 5.35 -52.56 13.34
CA LEU A 19 5.01 -53.44 14.47
C LEU A 19 4.61 -52.72 15.77
N LYS A 20 4.57 -51.38 15.81
CA LYS A 20 4.44 -50.58 17.05
C LYS A 20 3.18 -49.68 17.08
N VAL A 21 2.23 -49.95 16.20
CA VAL A 21 0.97 -49.20 16.09
C VAL A 21 -0.21 -50.16 16.03
N THR A 22 -1.10 -50.06 17.02
CA THR A 22 -2.37 -50.78 17.06
C THR A 22 -3.46 -49.98 16.36
N VAL A 23 -4.21 -50.61 15.46
CA VAL A 23 -5.37 -50.00 14.78
C VAL A 23 -6.61 -50.09 15.69
N LEU A 24 -7.26 -48.96 15.95
CA LEU A 24 -8.46 -48.88 16.80
C LEU A 24 -9.76 -48.64 16.01
N GLY A 25 -9.66 -48.14 14.78
CA GLY A 25 -10.81 -47.84 13.91
C GLY A 25 -10.86 -48.69 12.65
N THR A 26 -11.93 -48.54 11.87
CA THR A 26 -12.10 -49.25 10.60
C THR A 26 -11.47 -48.48 9.43
N TYR A 27 -10.79 -49.21 8.55
CA TYR A 27 -10.23 -48.66 7.31
C TYR A 27 -11.34 -48.50 6.27
N LYS A 28 -11.47 -47.30 5.70
CA LYS A 28 -12.43 -46.98 4.64
C LYS A 28 -11.75 -46.91 3.28
N ASP A 29 -10.73 -46.06 3.18
CA ASP A 29 -9.90 -45.87 1.99
C ASP A 29 -8.55 -45.26 2.37
N TYR A 30 -7.67 -45.15 1.37
CA TYR A 30 -6.28 -44.72 1.53
C TYR A 30 -6.12 -43.28 2.05
N ASN A 31 -7.04 -42.38 1.71
CA ASN A 31 -7.00 -40.97 2.09
C ASN A 31 -7.80 -40.66 3.36
N SER A 32 -8.70 -41.56 3.74
CA SER A 32 -9.50 -41.47 4.96
C SER A 32 -8.64 -41.55 6.23
N LYS A 33 -9.10 -40.85 7.27
CA LYS A 33 -8.48 -40.92 8.60
C LYS A 33 -8.90 -42.20 9.31
N ILE A 34 -7.98 -42.79 10.07
CA ILE A 34 -8.22 -44.00 10.86
C ILE A 34 -7.68 -43.81 12.27
N ALA A 35 -8.42 -44.21 13.29
CA ALA A 35 -7.96 -44.12 14.68
C ALA A 35 -6.93 -45.21 14.97
N VAL A 36 -5.80 -44.83 15.55
CA VAL A 36 -4.69 -45.74 15.91
C VAL A 36 -4.08 -45.35 17.24
N ARG A 37 -3.41 -46.31 17.89
CA ARG A 37 -2.70 -46.15 19.16
C ARG A 37 -1.27 -46.59 19.05
N CYS A 38 -0.36 -45.84 19.68
CA CYS A 38 1.06 -46.17 19.69
C CYS A 38 1.34 -47.12 20.85
N ASP A 39 1.88 -48.30 20.55
CA ASP A 39 2.16 -49.31 21.57
C ASP A 39 3.30 -48.90 22.51
N LYS A 40 4.15 -47.94 22.08
CA LYS A 40 5.27 -47.43 22.88
C LYS A 40 4.87 -46.37 23.91
N CYS A 41 3.97 -45.46 23.59
CA CYS A 41 3.66 -44.31 24.45
C CYS A 41 2.17 -44.15 24.79
N GLY A 42 1.32 -45.08 24.33
CA GLY A 42 -0.12 -45.08 24.56
C GLY A 42 -0.89 -43.97 23.84
N CYS A 43 -0.20 -43.10 23.07
CA CYS A 43 -0.84 -41.97 22.38
C CYS A 43 -1.82 -42.48 21.31
N GLU A 44 -3.05 -42.00 21.35
CA GLU A 44 -4.07 -42.23 20.34
C GLU A 44 -4.16 -41.04 19.39
N TRP A 45 -4.20 -41.29 18.08
CA TRP A 45 -4.35 -40.24 17.07
C TRP A 45 -5.04 -40.77 15.81
N SER A 46 -5.42 -39.86 14.91
CA SER A 46 -6.18 -40.21 13.69
C SER A 46 -5.50 -39.70 12.41
N PRO A 47 -4.41 -40.36 11.94
CA PRO A 47 -3.72 -39.99 10.71
C PRO A 47 -4.49 -40.49 9.48
N ARG A 48 -4.07 -40.07 8.28
CA ARG A 48 -4.51 -40.69 7.03
C ARG A 48 -3.93 -42.10 6.92
N ALA A 49 -4.73 -43.06 6.46
CA ALA A 49 -4.33 -44.45 6.35
C ALA A 49 -3.08 -44.65 5.46
N GLY A 50 -2.99 -43.93 4.34
CA GLY A 50 -1.84 -43.98 3.45
C GLY A 50 -0.54 -43.50 4.09
N SER A 51 -0.59 -42.51 4.98
CA SER A 51 0.61 -42.00 5.67
C SER A 51 1.23 -43.04 6.60
N LEU A 52 0.41 -43.88 7.24
CA LEU A 52 0.87 -44.98 8.08
C LEU A 52 1.60 -46.06 7.26
N LEU A 53 1.11 -46.37 6.05
CA LEU A 53 1.74 -47.29 5.09
C LEU A 53 2.98 -46.70 4.38
N HIS A 54 3.29 -45.42 4.62
CA HIS A 54 4.53 -44.78 4.17
C HIS A 54 5.53 -44.63 5.32
N GLY A 55 5.29 -45.31 6.46
CA GLY A 55 6.20 -45.34 7.60
C GLY A 55 6.10 -44.16 8.56
N HIS A 56 5.13 -43.25 8.41
CA HIS A 56 4.94 -42.16 9.38
C HIS A 56 4.39 -42.70 10.70
N GLY A 57 5.16 -42.53 11.78
CA GLY A 57 4.85 -43.04 13.11
C GLY A 57 4.12 -42.07 14.04
N CYS A 58 4.08 -42.43 15.32
CA CYS A 58 3.44 -41.64 16.37
C CYS A 58 4.04 -40.22 16.47
N PRO A 59 3.24 -39.15 16.35
CA PRO A 59 3.73 -37.77 16.39
C PRO A 59 4.37 -37.41 17.74
N ARG A 60 3.95 -38.05 18.82
CA ARG A 60 4.50 -37.86 20.17
C ARG A 60 5.87 -38.53 20.34
N CYS A 61 6.08 -39.69 19.71
CA CYS A 61 7.39 -40.35 19.67
C CYS A 61 8.34 -39.72 18.65
N ALA A 62 7.80 -39.14 17.58
CA ALA A 62 8.53 -38.43 16.54
C ALA A 62 8.84 -36.97 16.89
N GLY A 63 8.51 -36.51 18.10
CA GLY A 63 8.90 -35.20 18.61
C GLY A 63 10.42 -35.07 18.55
N VAL A 64 10.91 -34.40 17.50
CA VAL A 64 12.33 -34.13 17.27
C VAL A 64 12.85 -33.43 18.51
N LYS A 65 13.83 -34.02 19.21
CA LYS A 65 14.55 -33.34 20.29
C LYS A 65 15.05 -32.00 19.73
N LEU A 66 14.47 -30.90 20.19
CA LEU A 66 14.94 -29.56 19.89
C LEU A 66 16.35 -29.46 20.47
N LYS A 67 17.36 -29.30 19.61
CA LYS A 67 18.72 -29.03 20.05
C LYS A 67 18.69 -27.76 20.89
N SER A 68 19.35 -27.79 22.04
CA SER A 68 19.66 -26.58 22.77
C SER A 68 20.55 -25.66 21.94
N HIS A 69 20.59 -24.37 22.30
CA HIS A 69 21.48 -23.42 21.63
C HIS A 69 22.96 -23.87 21.68
N ALA A 70 23.40 -24.42 22.81
CA ALA A 70 24.76 -24.92 22.99
C ALA A 70 25.09 -26.12 22.08
N GLU A 71 24.16 -27.07 21.96
CA GLU A 71 24.30 -28.21 21.05
C GLU A 71 24.36 -27.75 19.60
N PHE A 72 23.49 -26.82 19.19
CA PHE A 72 23.51 -26.26 17.84
C PHE A 72 24.82 -25.54 17.52
N VAL A 73 25.35 -24.74 18.46
CA VAL A 73 26.64 -24.02 18.28
C VAL A 73 27.79 -25.01 18.11
N LYS A 74 27.82 -26.09 18.91
CA LYS A 74 28.84 -27.14 18.81
C LYS A 74 28.79 -27.84 17.45
N ASP A 75 27.59 -28.22 17.02
CA ASP A 75 27.38 -28.89 15.73
C ASP A 75 27.76 -27.99 14.56
N LEU A 76 27.35 -26.72 14.58
CA LEU A 76 27.70 -25.74 13.56
C LEU A 76 29.23 -25.62 13.42
N LYS A 77 29.95 -25.47 14.54
CA LYS A 77 31.43 -25.39 14.54
C LYS A 77 32.09 -26.67 14.02
N SER A 78 31.48 -27.83 14.27
CA SER A 78 32.04 -29.12 13.79
C SER A 78 31.85 -29.33 12.28
N LEU A 79 30.82 -28.71 11.70
CA LEU A 79 30.48 -28.85 10.29
C LEU A 79 31.04 -27.74 9.41
N ARG A 80 31.18 -26.52 9.96
CA ARG A 80 31.58 -25.32 9.21
C ARG A 80 32.41 -24.40 10.10
N ASP A 81 33.58 -24.02 9.60
CA ASP A 81 34.49 -23.04 10.18
C ASP A 81 34.28 -21.62 9.61
N ASP A 82 33.61 -21.52 8.47
CA ASP A 82 33.43 -20.29 7.70
C ASP A 82 32.22 -19.44 8.12
N VAL A 83 31.46 -19.88 9.12
CA VAL A 83 30.26 -19.18 9.62
C VAL A 83 30.09 -19.34 11.13
N VAL A 84 29.76 -18.23 11.81
CA VAL A 84 29.53 -18.18 13.25
C VAL A 84 28.12 -17.68 13.53
N ILE A 85 27.39 -18.35 14.42
CA ILE A 85 26.09 -17.87 14.91
C ILE A 85 26.30 -16.76 15.95
N THR A 86 25.64 -15.61 15.76
CA THR A 86 25.69 -14.45 16.68
C THR A 86 24.34 -14.21 17.38
N GLY A 87 23.24 -14.73 16.83
CA GLY A 87 21.92 -14.68 17.44
C GLY A 87 21.55 -15.93 18.25
N ARG A 88 20.44 -15.85 19.01
CA ARG A 88 19.92 -17.01 19.74
C ARG A 88 19.33 -18.03 18.76
N TYR A 89 19.69 -19.30 18.93
CA TYR A 89 19.03 -20.41 18.23
C TYR A 89 17.74 -20.78 18.97
N VAL A 90 16.64 -20.86 18.22
CA VAL A 90 15.33 -21.29 18.72
C VAL A 90 14.92 -22.61 18.07
N LYS A 91 14.85 -22.64 16.74
CA LYS A 91 14.55 -23.85 15.94
C LYS A 91 15.08 -23.72 14.50
N ALA A 92 15.16 -24.85 13.79
CA ALA A 92 15.85 -24.93 12.49
C ALA A 92 15.32 -23.99 11.39
N LEU A 93 14.03 -23.67 11.40
CA LEU A 93 13.36 -22.84 10.39
C LEU A 93 13.09 -21.40 10.87
N GLU A 94 13.50 -21.05 12.09
CA GLU A 94 13.39 -19.69 12.59
C GLU A 94 14.69 -18.94 12.31
N LYS A 95 14.59 -17.76 11.70
CA LYS A 95 15.77 -16.98 11.33
C LYS A 95 16.52 -16.53 12.58
N THR A 96 17.83 -16.57 12.50
CA THR A 96 18.72 -15.99 13.51
C THR A 96 19.94 -15.38 12.83
N LYS A 97 20.73 -14.61 13.58
CA LYS A 97 21.88 -13.90 13.05
C LYS A 97 23.10 -14.81 12.93
N PHE A 98 23.73 -14.77 11.76
CA PHE A 98 25.01 -15.41 11.50
C PHE A 98 25.98 -14.41 10.88
N ARG A 99 27.27 -14.56 11.20
CA ARG A 99 28.40 -13.83 10.62
C ARG A 99 29.25 -14.79 9.80
N PHE A 100 29.52 -14.46 8.53
CA PHE A 100 30.38 -15.26 7.66
C PHE A 100 31.83 -14.79 7.74
N SER A 101 32.75 -15.68 8.06
CA SER A 101 34.16 -15.35 8.37
C SER A 101 34.92 -14.78 7.16
N LYS A 102 34.63 -15.27 5.94
CA LYS A 102 35.35 -14.85 4.73
C LYS A 102 35.04 -13.41 4.27
N CYS A 103 33.80 -12.94 4.47
CA CYS A 103 33.35 -11.63 3.99
C CYS A 103 32.92 -10.67 5.10
N GLY A 104 32.85 -11.12 6.36
CA GLY A 104 32.45 -10.32 7.51
C GLY A 104 30.96 -9.99 7.59
N HIS A 105 30.15 -10.33 6.57
CA HIS A 105 28.72 -9.99 6.54
C HIS A 105 27.92 -10.68 7.64
N GLU A 106 26.99 -9.93 8.24
CA GLU A 106 25.99 -10.44 9.16
C GLU A 106 24.60 -10.49 8.50
N CYS A 107 23.95 -11.65 8.52
CA CYS A 107 22.65 -11.85 7.88
C CYS A 107 21.68 -12.60 8.81
N ASP A 108 20.39 -12.25 8.73
CA ASP A 108 19.31 -13.03 9.33
C ASP A 108 18.89 -14.18 8.42
N ILE A 109 19.31 -15.40 8.76
CA ILE A 109 19.09 -16.61 7.96
C ILE A 109 18.65 -17.79 8.83
N THR A 110 17.96 -18.75 8.23
CA THR A 110 17.49 -19.95 8.94
C THR A 110 18.65 -20.93 9.18
N PRO A 111 18.83 -21.49 10.38
CA PRO A 111 19.83 -22.50 10.68
C PRO A 111 19.89 -23.68 9.69
N ALA A 112 18.72 -24.15 9.21
CA ALA A 112 18.66 -25.22 8.21
C ALA A 112 19.35 -24.85 6.88
N HIS A 113 19.23 -23.61 6.43
CA HIS A 113 19.91 -23.11 5.22
C HIS A 113 21.42 -22.99 5.38
N VAL A 114 21.90 -22.70 6.59
CA VAL A 114 23.34 -22.61 6.89
C VAL A 114 23.96 -23.99 6.88
N LEU A 115 23.26 -24.97 7.49
CA LEU A 115 23.70 -26.37 7.54
C LEU A 115 23.67 -27.05 6.17
N SER A 116 22.83 -26.60 5.22
CA SER A 116 22.82 -27.13 3.85
C SER A 116 23.99 -26.67 2.98
N GLY A 117 25.03 -26.06 3.57
CA GLY A 117 26.26 -25.66 2.86
C GLY A 117 26.16 -24.38 2.03
N ARG A 118 25.11 -23.56 2.16
CA ARG A 118 25.02 -22.30 1.40
C ARG A 118 26.00 -21.25 1.93
N GLY A 119 26.67 -20.55 1.01
CA GLY A 119 27.55 -19.42 1.32
C GLY A 119 26.79 -18.15 1.71
N CYS A 120 27.54 -17.07 1.92
CA CYS A 120 26.97 -15.76 2.28
C CYS A 120 25.94 -15.27 1.24
N PRO A 121 24.70 -14.96 1.63
CA PRO A 121 23.66 -14.49 0.71
C PRO A 121 24.01 -13.20 -0.03
N GLU A 122 24.68 -12.26 0.63
CA GLU A 122 25.09 -10.98 0.03
C GLU A 122 26.17 -11.20 -1.05
N CYS A 123 27.16 -12.05 -0.77
CA CYS A 123 28.16 -12.44 -1.78
C CYS A 123 27.50 -13.18 -2.97
N GLY A 124 26.55 -14.08 -2.69
CA GLY A 124 25.81 -14.78 -3.74
C GLY A 124 24.98 -13.85 -4.62
N ARG A 125 24.34 -12.82 -4.04
CA ARG A 125 23.62 -11.78 -4.79
C ARG A 125 24.57 -10.94 -5.63
N SER A 126 25.71 -10.53 -5.08
CA SER A 126 26.72 -9.75 -5.79
C SER A 126 27.29 -10.51 -6.98
N GLN A 127 27.64 -11.80 -6.80
CA GLN A 127 28.15 -12.65 -7.87
C GLN A 127 27.09 -12.89 -8.96
N LYS A 128 25.84 -13.14 -8.56
CA LYS A 128 24.72 -13.27 -9.51
C LYS A 128 24.45 -11.98 -10.27
N GLY A 129 24.54 -10.82 -9.61
CA GLY A 129 24.40 -9.51 -10.24
C GLY A 129 25.54 -9.22 -11.22
N ALA A 130 26.76 -9.65 -10.91
CA ALA A 130 27.91 -9.54 -11.80
C ALA A 130 27.77 -10.45 -13.02
N SER A 131 27.33 -11.71 -12.86
CA SER A 131 27.17 -12.66 -13.97
C SER A 131 25.99 -12.34 -14.89
N GLN A 132 25.00 -11.59 -14.42
CA GLN A 132 23.85 -11.12 -15.22
C GLN A 132 24.08 -9.75 -15.87
N ARG A 133 25.19 -9.09 -15.59
CA ARG A 133 25.50 -7.77 -16.14
C ARG A 133 25.81 -7.90 -17.63
N LEU A 134 25.11 -7.13 -18.47
CA LEU A 134 25.42 -7.03 -19.90
C LEU A 134 26.85 -6.52 -20.08
N THR A 135 27.53 -6.97 -21.14
CA THR A 135 28.75 -6.29 -21.61
C THR A 135 28.38 -5.03 -22.38
N MET A 136 29.36 -4.16 -22.66
CA MET A 136 29.15 -2.97 -23.48
C MET A 136 28.62 -3.35 -24.87
N GLU A 137 29.17 -4.41 -25.47
CA GLU A 137 28.80 -4.90 -26.79
C GLU A 137 27.33 -5.35 -26.81
N ILE A 138 26.91 -6.16 -25.83
CA ILE A 138 25.53 -6.64 -25.74
C ILE A 138 24.57 -5.48 -25.45
N PHE A 139 24.98 -4.51 -24.63
CA PHE A 139 24.19 -3.31 -24.39
C PHE A 139 24.00 -2.51 -25.68
N LEU A 140 25.06 -2.24 -26.44
CA LEU A 140 25.00 -1.52 -27.72
C LEU A 140 24.17 -2.26 -28.76
N GLU A 141 24.29 -3.58 -28.85
CA GLU A 141 23.47 -4.40 -29.75
C GLU A 141 21.98 -4.22 -29.44
N ARG A 142 21.60 -4.24 -28.15
CA ARG A 142 20.21 -4.00 -27.73
C ARG A 142 19.78 -2.54 -27.94
N LEU A 143 20.67 -1.59 -27.70
CA LEU A 143 20.40 -0.16 -27.91
C LEU A 143 20.09 0.11 -29.39
N HIS A 144 20.92 -0.40 -30.31
CA HIS A 144 20.72 -0.21 -31.75
C HIS A 144 19.51 -0.96 -32.31
N LYS A 145 19.06 -2.04 -31.65
CA LYS A 145 17.76 -2.67 -31.98
C LYS A 145 16.57 -1.77 -31.66
N ILE A 146 16.71 -0.85 -30.70
CA ILE A 146 15.67 0.11 -30.33
C ILE A 146 15.76 1.34 -31.21
N ASP A 147 16.95 1.93 -31.34
CA ASP A 147 17.18 3.08 -32.21
C ASP A 147 18.64 3.04 -32.71
N PRO A 148 18.86 2.78 -34.01
CA PRO A 148 20.21 2.68 -34.59
C PRO A 148 20.98 4.01 -34.58
N ASN A 149 20.32 5.13 -34.27
CA ASN A 149 20.96 6.44 -34.19
C ASN A 149 21.50 6.76 -32.79
N LEU A 150 21.15 5.98 -31.77
CA LEU A 150 21.65 6.20 -30.41
C LEU A 150 23.03 5.59 -30.23
N VAL A 151 23.99 6.45 -29.89
CA VAL A 151 25.35 6.05 -29.54
C VAL A 151 25.70 6.52 -28.15
N VAL A 152 26.67 5.86 -27.53
CA VAL A 152 27.26 6.30 -26.26
C VAL A 152 28.24 7.43 -26.57
N SER A 153 28.20 8.51 -25.79
CA SER A 153 29.12 9.63 -25.99
C SER A 153 30.59 9.18 -25.82
N GLU A 154 31.49 9.87 -26.51
CA GLU A 154 32.91 9.50 -26.56
C GLU A 154 33.52 9.36 -25.15
N GLY A 155 34.25 8.27 -24.91
CA GLY A 155 34.90 7.97 -23.63
C GLY A 155 33.99 7.38 -22.54
N ALA A 156 32.68 7.28 -22.74
CA ALA A 156 31.79 6.70 -21.74
C ALA A 156 31.67 5.17 -21.86
N MET A 157 31.60 4.50 -20.71
CA MET A 157 31.50 3.04 -20.60
C MET A 157 30.22 2.60 -19.91
N TYR A 158 29.65 1.49 -20.35
CA TYR A 158 28.55 0.84 -19.65
C TYR A 158 29.06 0.22 -18.33
N ILE A 159 28.51 0.69 -17.20
CA ILE A 159 28.85 0.17 -15.86
C ILE A 159 27.83 -0.86 -15.39
N ASN A 160 26.54 -0.49 -15.41
CA ASN A 160 25.41 -1.36 -15.07
C ASN A 160 24.10 -0.68 -15.48
N ASN A 161 23.00 -1.44 -15.42
CA ASN A 161 21.67 -1.00 -15.82
C ASN A 161 21.08 0.20 -15.07
N HIS A 162 21.63 0.58 -13.92
CA HIS A 162 21.11 1.66 -13.08
C HIS A 162 22.04 2.89 -13.03
N THR A 163 23.31 2.80 -13.40
CA THR A 163 24.18 3.99 -13.43
C THR A 163 23.87 4.81 -14.66
N LEU A 164 23.71 6.14 -14.51
CA LEU A 164 23.50 7.04 -15.64
C LEU A 164 24.68 6.97 -16.62
N MET A 165 24.38 7.01 -17.91
CA MET A 165 25.37 7.13 -18.97
C MET A 165 24.97 8.21 -19.98
N PRO A 166 25.95 8.92 -20.56
CA PRO A 166 25.71 9.86 -21.64
C PRO A 166 25.40 9.11 -22.93
N LEU A 167 24.28 9.46 -23.56
CA LEU A 167 23.96 9.06 -24.93
C LEU A 167 23.88 10.30 -25.82
N HIS A 168 24.25 10.10 -27.08
CA HIS A 168 24.13 11.05 -28.17
C HIS A 168 23.30 10.42 -29.30
N CYS A 169 22.40 11.19 -29.90
CA CYS A 169 21.63 10.74 -31.06
C CYS A 169 22.21 11.33 -32.35
N ASN A 170 22.81 10.49 -33.20
CA ASN A 170 23.36 10.90 -34.50
C ASN A 170 22.31 11.49 -35.46
N ALA A 171 21.01 11.20 -35.25
CA ALA A 171 19.93 11.71 -36.08
C ALA A 171 19.41 13.10 -35.70
N CYS A 172 19.58 13.55 -34.46
CA CYS A 172 19.11 14.89 -34.04
C CYS A 172 20.15 15.70 -33.27
N GLY A 173 21.33 15.14 -33.00
CA GLY A 173 22.39 15.77 -32.22
C GLY A 173 22.10 15.85 -30.71
N TYR A 174 21.01 15.25 -30.23
CA TYR A 174 20.62 15.39 -28.83
C TYR A 174 21.51 14.57 -27.89
N GLU A 175 22.05 15.24 -26.88
CA GLU A 175 22.87 14.66 -25.83
C GLU A 175 22.11 14.65 -24.50
N TYR A 176 22.16 13.52 -23.78
CA TYR A 176 21.44 13.37 -22.52
C TYR A 176 21.99 12.23 -21.67
N GLN A 177 21.77 12.32 -20.35
CA GLN A 177 22.10 11.28 -19.39
C GLN A 177 20.90 10.38 -19.13
N ILE A 178 21.08 9.06 -19.16
CA ILE A 178 20.00 8.10 -18.94
C ILE A 178 20.51 6.80 -18.31
N ARG A 179 19.67 6.08 -17.55
CA ARG A 179 20.03 4.74 -17.06
C ARG A 179 19.89 3.74 -18.21
N PRO A 180 20.83 2.80 -18.40
CA PRO A 180 20.74 1.82 -19.48
C PRO A 180 19.44 0.99 -19.46
N HIS A 181 18.95 0.61 -18.28
CA HIS A 181 17.64 -0.04 -18.16
C HIS A 181 16.51 0.82 -18.74
N ASP A 182 16.56 2.13 -18.52
CA ASP A 182 15.49 3.03 -18.91
C ASP A 182 15.53 3.30 -20.42
N VAL A 183 16.70 3.39 -21.04
CA VAL A 183 16.79 3.51 -22.52
C VAL A 183 16.39 2.21 -23.20
N LEU A 184 16.78 1.05 -22.62
CA LEU A 184 16.44 -0.25 -23.17
C LEU A 184 14.93 -0.58 -23.10
N ASN A 185 14.19 0.12 -22.24
CA ASN A 185 12.74 -0.01 -22.12
C ASN A 185 11.97 1.19 -22.73
N GLN A 186 12.67 2.18 -23.28
CA GLN A 186 12.07 3.35 -23.92
C GLN A 186 11.97 3.19 -25.45
N ARG A 187 11.24 4.10 -26.09
CA ARG A 187 11.15 4.22 -27.55
C ARG A 187 12.26 5.17 -28.01
N GLY A 188 13.43 4.62 -28.32
CA GLY A 188 14.56 5.32 -28.96
C GLY A 188 14.96 6.65 -28.34
N CYS A 189 15.50 7.55 -29.17
CA CYS A 189 15.91 8.87 -28.71
C CYS A 189 14.70 9.66 -28.17
N PRO A 190 14.75 10.17 -26.92
CA PRO A 190 13.63 10.90 -26.32
C PRO A 190 13.36 12.24 -27.02
N ASN A 191 14.34 12.81 -27.74
CA ASN A 191 14.13 14.01 -28.54
C ASN A 191 13.34 13.72 -29.82
N CYS A 192 13.61 12.58 -30.46
CA CYS A 192 12.90 12.16 -31.67
C CYS A 192 11.51 11.59 -31.37
N HIS A 193 11.32 10.91 -30.23
CA HIS A 193 10.10 10.12 -29.94
C HIS A 193 9.13 10.77 -28.94
N ARG A 194 9.48 11.87 -28.26
CA ARG A 194 8.60 12.53 -27.26
C ARG A 194 8.25 13.99 -27.55
N SER A 195 8.52 14.47 -28.77
CA SER A 195 7.96 15.76 -29.17
C SER A 195 6.43 15.70 -29.20
N CYS A 196 5.79 16.82 -28.87
CA CYS A 196 4.33 16.91 -28.84
C CYS A 196 3.69 16.91 -30.23
N THR A 197 4.51 17.01 -31.29
CA THR A 197 4.17 16.97 -32.71
C THR A 197 5.25 16.18 -33.44
N SER A 198 4.86 15.27 -34.33
CA SER A 198 5.83 14.41 -35.02
C SER A 198 6.63 15.20 -36.08
N PHE A 199 7.84 14.74 -36.42
CA PHE A 199 8.58 15.33 -37.56
C PHE A 199 7.77 15.26 -38.86
N LEU A 200 7.03 14.15 -39.07
CA LEU A 200 6.16 13.95 -40.22
C LEU A 200 5.06 15.02 -40.30
N GLU A 201 4.40 15.29 -39.18
CA GLU A 201 3.40 16.36 -39.04
C GLU A 201 4.00 17.73 -39.38
N GLN A 202 5.12 18.08 -38.75
CA GLN A 202 5.75 19.39 -38.99
C GLN A 202 6.26 19.53 -40.44
N PHE A 203 6.76 18.45 -41.04
CA PHE A 203 7.20 18.46 -42.44
C PHE A 203 6.05 18.79 -43.39
N ILE A 204 4.90 18.15 -43.20
CA ILE A 204 3.71 18.41 -44.03
C ILE A 204 3.18 19.81 -43.73
N TYR A 205 3.11 20.22 -42.46
CA TYR A 205 2.68 21.57 -42.06
C TYR A 205 3.53 22.65 -42.74
N HIS A 206 4.86 22.57 -42.64
CA HIS A 206 5.74 23.55 -43.28
C HIS A 206 5.67 23.49 -44.81
N SER A 207 5.31 22.35 -45.40
CA SER A 207 5.09 22.26 -46.85
C SER A 207 3.85 23.07 -47.27
N PHE A 208 2.74 22.96 -46.54
CA PHE A 208 1.57 23.82 -46.76
C PHE A 208 1.88 25.29 -46.47
N ALA A 209 2.55 25.58 -45.34
CA ALA A 209 2.86 26.93 -44.92
C ALA A 209 3.81 27.64 -45.89
N HIS A 210 4.75 26.93 -46.51
CA HIS A 210 5.65 27.47 -47.53
C HIS A 210 4.89 27.87 -48.81
N ILE A 211 3.86 27.11 -49.20
CA ILE A 211 3.07 27.37 -50.42
C ILE A 211 1.98 28.43 -50.19
N LEU A 212 1.27 28.36 -49.06
CA LEU A 212 0.09 29.18 -48.78
C LEU A 212 0.37 30.40 -47.89
N GLY A 213 1.50 30.39 -47.18
CA GLY A 213 1.83 31.32 -46.10
C GLY A 213 1.38 30.79 -44.73
N GLU A 214 2.21 31.00 -43.70
CA GLU A 214 2.01 30.48 -42.33
C GLU A 214 0.64 30.85 -41.74
N SER A 215 0.16 32.08 -41.95
CA SER A 215 -1.14 32.54 -41.41
C SER A 215 -2.36 31.77 -41.92
N LYS A 216 -2.23 30.99 -43.00
CA LYS A 216 -3.33 30.23 -43.63
C LYS A 216 -3.38 28.76 -43.22
N VAL A 217 -2.39 28.30 -42.47
CA VAL A 217 -2.25 26.90 -42.07
C VAL A 217 -2.28 26.84 -40.57
N MET A 218 -3.18 26.04 -40.02
CA MET A 218 -3.35 25.86 -38.59
C MET A 218 -2.78 24.51 -38.18
N SER A 219 -2.02 24.49 -37.10
CA SER A 219 -1.54 23.26 -36.46
C SER A 219 -2.35 22.99 -35.20
N ARG A 220 -2.76 21.73 -34.99
CA ARG A 220 -3.46 21.24 -33.79
C ARG A 220 -4.79 21.95 -33.49
N GLU A 221 -5.57 22.20 -34.53
CA GLU A 221 -6.83 22.94 -34.43
C GLU A 221 -7.94 22.07 -33.82
N LYS A 222 -8.56 22.49 -32.71
CA LYS A 222 -9.53 21.67 -31.95
C LYS A 222 -10.98 22.09 -32.12
N THR A 223 -11.20 23.34 -32.49
CA THR A 223 -12.52 23.98 -32.32
C THR A 223 -13.47 23.61 -33.45
N VAL A 224 -12.95 23.36 -34.65
CA VAL A 224 -13.74 23.20 -35.88
C VAL A 224 -14.64 21.97 -35.85
N ILE A 225 -14.12 20.83 -35.34
CA ILE A 225 -14.85 19.56 -35.24
C ILE A 225 -14.99 19.04 -33.80
N GLY A 226 -14.52 19.80 -32.81
CA GLY A 226 -14.54 19.40 -31.39
C GLY A 226 -13.44 18.40 -30.99
N VAL A 227 -12.61 17.96 -31.94
CA VAL A 227 -11.40 17.15 -31.70
C VAL A 227 -10.22 17.79 -32.46
N GLU A 228 -8.99 17.52 -31.98
CA GLU A 228 -7.75 18.07 -32.54
C GLU A 228 -7.52 17.58 -33.97
N LEU A 229 -7.32 18.49 -34.93
CA LEU A 229 -6.82 18.24 -36.28
C LEU A 229 -5.33 18.62 -36.33
N ASP A 230 -4.46 17.69 -36.72
CA ASP A 230 -3.01 17.91 -36.70
C ASP A 230 -2.61 19.08 -37.61
N ILE A 231 -3.12 19.07 -38.85
CA ILE A 231 -2.92 20.13 -39.85
C ILE A 231 -4.28 20.48 -40.44
N TYR A 232 -4.66 21.76 -40.42
CA TYR A 232 -5.91 22.25 -40.99
C TYR A 232 -5.67 23.50 -41.85
N VAL A 233 -6.25 23.51 -43.05
CA VAL A 233 -6.22 24.65 -43.98
C VAL A 233 -7.66 25.14 -44.17
N PRO A 234 -8.07 26.22 -43.47
CA PRO A 234 -9.46 26.68 -43.47
C PRO A 234 -10.00 27.05 -44.85
N ASP A 235 -9.20 27.75 -45.65
CA ASP A 235 -9.58 28.25 -46.98
C ASP A 235 -9.89 27.11 -47.97
N LEU A 236 -9.20 25.98 -47.82
CA LEU A 236 -9.38 24.80 -48.67
C LEU A 236 -10.39 23.81 -48.09
N LYS A 237 -10.82 23.99 -46.83
CA LYS A 237 -11.59 22.99 -46.05
C LYS A 237 -10.92 21.62 -46.05
N VAL A 238 -9.64 21.62 -45.71
CA VAL A 238 -8.78 20.43 -45.77
C VAL A 238 -8.10 20.19 -44.44
N ALA A 239 -7.99 18.92 -44.05
CA ALA A 239 -7.16 18.50 -42.93
C ALA A 239 -6.25 17.31 -43.31
N VAL A 240 -5.12 17.19 -42.61
CA VAL A 240 -4.17 16.08 -42.78
C VAL A 240 -3.78 15.52 -41.42
N GLU A 241 -3.80 14.19 -41.30
CA GLU A 241 -3.54 13.44 -40.06
C GLU A 241 -2.45 12.39 -40.30
N PRO A 242 -1.17 12.76 -40.14
CA PRO A 242 -0.07 11.81 -40.21
C PRO A 242 0.10 11.03 -38.91
N GLY A 243 0.17 9.70 -39.01
CA GLY A 243 0.38 8.82 -37.86
C GLY A 243 1.16 7.56 -38.23
N SER A 244 1.55 6.80 -37.22
CA SER A 244 2.21 5.51 -37.42
C SER A 244 1.25 4.35 -37.19
N TRP A 245 1.16 3.43 -38.15
CA TRP A 245 0.23 2.30 -38.11
C TRP A 245 0.41 1.43 -36.87
N HIS A 246 1.65 1.30 -36.39
CA HIS A 246 1.95 0.58 -35.15
C HIS A 246 1.07 0.99 -33.97
N TRP A 247 0.72 2.29 -33.87
CA TRP A 247 -0.18 2.84 -32.86
C TRP A 247 -1.65 2.80 -33.28
N HIS A 248 -1.91 3.11 -34.54
CA HIS A 248 -3.27 3.32 -35.05
C HIS A 248 -4.02 2.04 -35.40
N LYS A 249 -3.34 0.89 -35.56
CA LYS A 249 -4.01 -0.39 -35.85
C LYS A 249 -5.09 -0.79 -34.85
N ASN A 250 -4.99 -0.34 -33.60
CA ASN A 250 -6.00 -0.57 -32.56
C ASN A 250 -6.95 0.63 -32.35
N MET A 251 -6.81 1.69 -33.14
CA MET A 251 -7.58 2.94 -33.05
C MET A 251 -8.38 3.27 -34.31
N VAL A 252 -8.38 2.37 -35.31
CA VAL A 252 -9.05 2.57 -36.60
C VAL A 252 -10.48 3.10 -36.49
N ALA A 253 -11.29 2.58 -35.56
CA ALA A 253 -12.66 3.04 -35.35
C ALA A 253 -12.74 4.53 -34.92
N LYS A 254 -11.78 4.97 -34.10
CA LYS A 254 -11.67 6.36 -33.65
C LYS A 254 -11.16 7.28 -34.76
N ASP A 255 -10.20 6.80 -35.55
CA ASP A 255 -9.71 7.55 -36.72
C ASP A 255 -10.84 7.70 -37.76
N TRP A 256 -11.65 6.67 -37.95
CA TRP A 256 -12.84 6.71 -38.80
C TRP A 256 -13.92 7.67 -38.27
N GLU A 257 -14.17 7.70 -36.96
CA GLU A 257 -15.09 8.69 -36.36
C GLU A 257 -14.65 10.13 -36.66
N LYS A 258 -13.32 10.39 -36.63
CA LYS A 258 -12.75 11.68 -37.00
C LYS A 258 -13.03 12.04 -38.46
N HIS A 259 -12.93 11.08 -39.38
CA HIS A 259 -13.33 11.26 -40.79
C HIS A 259 -14.80 11.63 -40.93
N LEU A 260 -15.69 11.00 -40.18
CA LEU A 260 -17.12 11.32 -40.20
C LEU A 260 -17.39 12.75 -39.68
N LEU A 261 -16.72 13.16 -38.61
CA LEU A 261 -16.81 14.53 -38.08
C LEU A 261 -16.31 15.58 -39.08
N CYS A 262 -15.19 15.31 -39.75
CA CYS A 262 -14.71 16.17 -40.84
C CYS A 262 -15.72 16.27 -41.98
N LYS A 263 -16.28 15.12 -42.40
CA LYS A 263 -17.28 15.06 -43.47
C LYS A 263 -18.54 15.86 -43.13
N ASP A 264 -19.03 15.79 -41.89
CA ASP A 264 -20.17 16.62 -41.41
C ASP A 264 -19.90 18.12 -41.55
N LYS A 265 -18.65 18.55 -41.34
CA LYS A 265 -18.22 19.95 -41.51
C LYS A 265 -17.79 20.31 -42.92
N GLY A 266 -17.94 19.41 -43.89
CA GLY A 266 -17.50 19.61 -45.28
C GLY A 266 -15.98 19.73 -45.41
N ILE A 267 -15.22 19.10 -44.50
CA ILE A 267 -13.76 19.09 -44.49
C ILE A 267 -13.27 17.78 -45.09
N LYS A 268 -12.41 17.85 -46.11
CA LYS A 268 -11.73 16.66 -46.67
C LYS A 268 -10.52 16.34 -45.78
N LEU A 269 -10.60 15.23 -45.05
CA LEU A 269 -9.50 14.73 -44.22
C LEU A 269 -8.70 13.68 -44.99
N ILE A 270 -7.37 13.83 -45.04
CA ILE A 270 -6.45 12.79 -45.51
C ILE A 270 -5.66 12.25 -44.32
N THR A 271 -5.73 10.94 -44.08
CA THR A 271 -4.88 10.26 -43.09
C THR A 271 -3.68 9.64 -43.76
N ILE A 272 -2.51 9.69 -43.11
CA ILE A 272 -1.27 9.11 -43.64
C ILE A 272 -0.72 8.14 -42.61
N TYR A 273 -0.57 6.86 -42.97
CA TYR A 273 0.06 5.86 -42.11
C TYR A 273 1.42 5.41 -42.66
N ASP A 274 2.45 5.59 -41.84
CA ASP A 274 3.75 4.96 -42.03
C ASP A 274 3.81 3.61 -41.28
N HIS A 275 4.85 2.80 -41.55
CA HIS A 275 4.97 1.44 -40.98
C HIS A 275 3.75 0.53 -41.19
N TYR A 276 3.00 0.74 -42.27
CA TYR A 276 1.79 -0.01 -42.56
C TYR A 276 2.11 -1.43 -43.00
N ASP A 277 1.56 -2.43 -42.30
CA ASP A 277 1.82 -3.86 -42.52
C ASP A 277 0.56 -4.67 -42.86
N ASP A 278 -0.61 -4.02 -42.95
CA ASP A 278 -1.87 -4.67 -43.30
C ASP A 278 -2.10 -4.76 -44.82
N ALA A 279 -2.89 -5.74 -45.23
CA ALA A 279 -3.15 -6.02 -46.66
C ALA A 279 -4.11 -5.04 -47.32
N THR A 280 -5.01 -4.41 -46.56
CA THR A 280 -6.06 -3.53 -47.06
C THR A 280 -5.99 -2.20 -46.34
N VAL A 281 -6.17 -1.09 -47.06
CA VAL A 281 -6.26 0.25 -46.47
C VAL A 281 -7.51 0.36 -45.60
N PRO A 282 -7.49 1.05 -44.44
CA PRO A 282 -8.60 0.99 -43.48
C PRO A 282 -9.86 1.72 -43.95
N PHE A 283 -9.69 2.77 -44.74
CA PHE A 283 -10.78 3.62 -45.26
C PHE A 283 -10.31 4.52 -46.42
N ASP A 284 -11.26 5.15 -47.12
CA ASP A 284 -10.98 6.13 -48.18
C ASP A 284 -10.21 7.36 -47.66
N ASN A 285 -9.50 8.08 -48.55
CA ASN A 285 -8.61 9.19 -48.19
C ASN A 285 -7.52 8.82 -47.17
N CYS A 286 -7.06 7.57 -47.20
CA CYS A 286 -5.94 7.10 -46.38
C CYS A 286 -4.75 6.71 -47.27
N LEU A 287 -3.63 7.40 -47.10
CA LEU A 287 -2.37 7.06 -47.75
C LEU A 287 -1.55 6.17 -46.82
N VAL A 288 -1.04 5.05 -47.33
CA VAL A 288 -0.28 4.09 -46.52
C VAL A 288 1.09 3.81 -47.13
N THR A 289 2.07 3.52 -46.28
CA THR A 289 3.40 3.07 -46.69
C THR A 289 4.03 2.16 -45.65
N HIS A 290 4.79 1.16 -46.09
CA HIS A 290 5.59 0.30 -45.22
C HIS A 290 6.85 1.01 -44.69
N CYS A 291 7.25 2.13 -45.30
CA CYS A 291 8.46 2.85 -44.91
C CYS A 291 8.25 3.61 -43.59
N ASP A 292 9.34 3.78 -42.84
CA ASP A 292 9.44 4.79 -41.76
C ASP A 292 9.62 6.16 -42.40
N LEU A 293 8.59 7.01 -42.40
CA LEU A 293 8.67 8.33 -43.03
C LEU A 293 9.48 9.34 -42.22
N VAL A 294 9.77 9.06 -40.94
CA VAL A 294 10.60 9.90 -40.08
C VAL A 294 12.09 9.65 -40.35
N SER A 295 12.44 8.48 -40.88
CA SER A 295 13.82 8.14 -41.19
C SER A 295 14.42 9.04 -42.26
N ARG A 296 15.62 9.60 -41.98
CA ARG A 296 16.39 10.41 -42.94
C ARG A 296 16.62 9.69 -44.28
N ARG A 297 16.71 8.36 -44.27
CA ARG A 297 16.91 7.53 -45.47
C ARG A 297 15.71 7.54 -46.41
N ASN A 298 14.52 7.86 -45.90
CA ASN A 298 13.26 7.84 -46.63
C ASN A 298 12.77 9.26 -46.97
N THR A 299 13.65 10.26 -46.97
CA THR A 299 13.31 11.66 -47.28
C THR A 299 12.59 11.78 -48.63
N ASP A 300 13.06 11.06 -49.67
CA ASP A 300 12.44 11.10 -51.00
C ASP A 300 11.01 10.56 -50.97
N LYS A 301 10.76 9.52 -50.17
CA LYS A 301 9.41 8.94 -50.02
C LYS A 301 8.48 9.88 -49.26
N LEU A 302 8.98 10.55 -48.23
CA LEU A 302 8.26 11.59 -47.51
C LEU A 302 7.87 12.74 -48.44
N ILE A 303 8.80 13.20 -49.29
CA ILE A 303 8.52 14.23 -50.31
C ILE A 303 7.47 13.72 -51.30
N GLU A 304 7.57 12.49 -51.79
CA GLU A 304 6.61 11.89 -52.72
C GLU A 304 5.18 11.88 -52.15
N ILE A 305 5.02 11.41 -50.90
CA ILE A 305 3.71 11.38 -50.22
C ILE A 305 3.19 12.79 -49.97
N THR A 306 4.06 13.71 -49.53
CA THR A 306 3.68 15.11 -49.32
C THR A 306 3.22 15.78 -50.61
N LYS A 307 3.90 15.53 -51.74
CA LYS A 307 3.48 15.99 -53.07
C LYS A 307 2.12 15.45 -53.46
N LYS A 308 1.84 14.16 -53.21
CA LYS A 308 0.51 13.56 -53.44
C LYS A 308 -0.56 14.29 -52.64
N VAL A 309 -0.33 14.51 -51.35
CA VAL A 309 -1.25 15.25 -50.47
C VAL A 309 -1.50 16.67 -50.99
N LEU A 310 -0.44 17.42 -51.34
CA LEU A 310 -0.59 18.76 -51.91
C LEU A 310 -1.37 18.76 -53.22
N SER A 311 -1.11 17.78 -54.11
CA SER A 311 -1.78 17.66 -55.41
C SER A 311 -3.28 17.32 -55.29
N GLU A 312 -3.66 16.53 -54.28
CA GLU A 312 -5.07 16.20 -53.96
C GLU A 312 -5.90 17.43 -53.60
N PHE A 313 -5.25 18.55 -53.29
CA PHE A 313 -5.86 19.83 -52.95
C PHE A 313 -5.57 20.92 -54.00
N GLY A 314 -5.07 20.54 -55.17
CA GLY A 314 -4.80 21.47 -56.28
C GLY A 314 -3.61 22.40 -56.04
N LEU A 315 -2.71 22.09 -55.12
CA LEU A 315 -1.54 22.90 -54.83
C LEU A 315 -0.35 22.49 -55.70
N ASN A 316 0.31 23.47 -56.32
CA ASN A 316 1.50 23.22 -57.11
C ASN A 316 2.70 22.91 -56.18
N SER A 317 3.18 21.66 -56.25
CA SER A 317 4.29 21.16 -55.43
C SER A 317 5.63 21.09 -56.17
N ASN A 318 5.82 21.88 -57.24
CA ASN A 318 7.09 21.98 -57.99
C ASN A 318 8.13 22.82 -57.22
N LEU A 319 8.41 22.41 -55.98
CA LEU A 319 9.42 23.02 -55.14
C LEU A 319 10.81 22.47 -55.50
N GLY A 320 11.80 23.35 -55.55
CA GLY A 320 13.20 23.02 -55.79
C GLY A 320 13.87 22.34 -54.59
N THR A 321 15.05 21.76 -54.80
CA THR A 321 15.81 21.06 -53.74
C THR A 321 16.10 21.94 -52.53
N SER A 322 16.46 23.21 -52.74
CA SER A 322 16.74 24.16 -51.66
C SER A 322 15.51 24.48 -50.82
N GLU A 323 14.32 24.50 -51.41
CA GLU A 323 13.06 24.74 -50.71
C GLU A 323 12.69 23.54 -49.84
N TRP A 324 12.84 22.31 -50.36
CA TRP A 324 12.63 21.09 -49.58
C TRP A 324 13.59 20.99 -48.39
N GLU A 325 14.87 21.35 -48.57
CA GLU A 325 15.83 21.39 -47.46
C GLU A 325 15.45 22.45 -46.41
N LYS A 326 14.91 23.59 -46.82
CA LYS A 326 14.41 24.61 -45.89
C LYS A 326 13.20 24.11 -45.09
N ILE A 327 12.22 23.49 -45.76
CA ILE A 327 11.05 22.87 -45.13
C ILE A 327 11.49 21.82 -44.11
N LYS A 328 12.41 20.94 -44.52
CA LYS A 328 12.98 19.89 -43.66
C LYS A 328 13.66 20.47 -42.42
N LYS A 329 14.44 21.54 -42.58
CA LYS A 329 15.12 22.21 -41.46
C LYS A 329 14.12 22.82 -40.48
N ASN A 330 13.10 23.51 -40.98
CA ASN A 330 12.06 24.09 -40.11
C ASN A 330 11.30 22.99 -39.37
N ALA A 331 10.92 21.92 -40.06
CA ALA A 331 10.26 20.77 -39.46
C ALA A 331 11.10 20.13 -38.35
N GLN A 332 12.42 20.00 -38.53
CA GLN A 332 13.31 19.50 -37.48
C GLN A 332 13.38 20.42 -36.25
N ILE A 333 13.30 21.75 -36.45
CA ILE A 333 13.31 22.73 -35.35
C ILE A 333 12.00 22.68 -34.57
N ASP A 334 10.87 22.58 -35.26
CA ASP A 334 9.55 22.62 -34.62
C ASP A 334 9.14 21.25 -34.07
N SER A 335 9.67 20.16 -34.62
CA SER A 335 9.44 18.81 -34.12
C SER A 335 10.40 18.37 -33.05
N ARG A 336 11.48 19.11 -32.73
CA ARG A 336 12.39 18.71 -31.64
C ARG A 336 11.83 19.14 -30.29
N ARG A 337 12.33 18.50 -29.24
CA ARG A 337 12.10 18.97 -27.89
C ARG A 337 12.75 20.36 -27.72
N MET A 338 11.99 21.27 -27.14
CA MET A 338 12.51 22.53 -26.64
C MET A 338 13.65 22.29 -25.65
N SER A 339 14.73 23.07 -25.77
CA SER A 339 15.88 23.00 -24.87
C SER A 339 15.60 23.70 -23.53
N THR A 340 16.47 23.50 -22.55
CA THR A 340 16.37 24.20 -21.27
C THR A 340 16.56 25.71 -21.44
N GLU A 341 17.48 26.12 -22.32
CA GLU A 341 17.80 27.51 -22.65
C GLU A 341 16.61 28.21 -23.32
N GLU A 342 15.98 27.57 -24.30
CA GLU A 342 14.77 28.10 -24.94
C GLU A 342 13.62 28.25 -23.95
N PHE A 343 13.45 27.26 -23.06
CA PHE A 343 12.45 27.35 -22.00
C PHE A 343 12.74 28.47 -21.00
N ARG A 344 14.02 28.75 -20.69
CA ARG A 344 14.42 29.90 -19.87
C ARG A 344 14.08 31.23 -20.54
N GLU A 345 14.36 31.37 -21.83
CA GLU A 345 14.02 32.55 -22.62
C GLU A 345 12.50 32.76 -22.77
N GLU A 346 11.75 31.67 -22.94
CA GLU A 346 10.28 31.72 -22.94
C GLU A 346 9.77 32.22 -21.59
N LEU A 347 10.24 31.64 -20.48
CA LEU A 347 9.78 32.02 -19.15
C LEU A 347 10.20 33.43 -18.74
N SER A 348 11.36 33.92 -19.16
CA SER A 348 11.79 35.28 -18.82
C SER A 348 10.83 36.34 -19.39
N LYS A 349 10.18 36.06 -20.53
CA LYS A 349 9.14 36.91 -21.13
C LYS A 349 7.81 36.86 -20.37
N ILE A 350 7.54 35.78 -19.62
CA ILE A 350 6.31 35.59 -18.86
C ILE A 350 6.46 36.11 -17.42
N ASN A 351 7.55 35.73 -16.75
CA ASN A 351 7.82 36.10 -15.36
C ASN A 351 9.35 36.13 -15.09
N ASP A 352 9.90 37.34 -15.12
CA ASP A 352 11.32 37.62 -14.89
C ASP A 352 11.80 37.35 -13.45
N LYS A 353 10.87 37.23 -12.48
CA LYS A 353 11.14 36.96 -11.05
C LYS A 353 11.44 35.48 -10.75
N ILE A 354 11.33 34.61 -11.74
CA ILE A 354 11.60 33.18 -11.62
C ILE A 354 12.82 32.83 -12.46
N GLU A 355 13.70 32.02 -11.90
CA GLU A 355 14.88 31.46 -12.57
C GLU A 355 14.77 29.94 -12.62
N ILE A 356 15.09 29.35 -13.77
CA ILE A 356 15.12 27.90 -13.94
C ILE A 356 16.52 27.37 -13.71
N ILE A 357 16.67 26.57 -12.65
CA ILE A 357 17.94 26.00 -12.19
C ILE A 357 18.08 24.50 -12.50
N GLY A 358 17.04 23.86 -13.03
CA GLY A 358 17.07 22.45 -13.44
C GLY A 358 16.85 22.26 -14.93
N ASP A 359 17.05 21.03 -15.41
CA ASP A 359 16.90 20.69 -16.83
C ASP A 359 15.44 20.56 -17.25
N PHE A 360 15.12 21.14 -18.41
CA PHE A 360 13.78 21.05 -18.97
C PHE A 360 13.57 19.69 -19.63
N ALA A 361 12.73 18.88 -18.98
CA ALA A 361 12.34 17.58 -19.50
C ALA A 361 10.96 17.58 -20.21
N GLY A 362 10.34 18.72 -20.45
CA GLY A 362 9.01 18.79 -21.09
C GLY A 362 7.91 19.30 -20.15
N ALA A 363 6.76 19.65 -20.74
CA ALA A 363 5.73 20.48 -20.11
C ALA A 363 5.17 19.95 -18.77
N ASN A 364 5.12 18.63 -18.62
CA ASN A 364 4.51 17.96 -17.45
C ASN A 364 5.53 17.42 -16.45
N ASN A 365 6.82 17.44 -16.78
CA ASN A 365 7.89 16.99 -15.90
C ASN A 365 8.28 18.12 -14.96
N ARG A 366 8.32 17.85 -13.66
CA ARG A 366 8.65 18.90 -12.69
C ARG A 366 10.08 19.35 -12.89
N ILE A 367 10.25 20.67 -13.02
CA ILE A 367 11.54 21.34 -13.14
C ILE A 367 11.85 22.08 -11.84
N LYS A 368 13.13 22.23 -11.53
CA LYS A 368 13.58 22.99 -10.36
C LYS A 368 13.66 24.48 -10.73
N ALA A 369 12.98 25.32 -9.96
CA ALA A 369 12.93 26.77 -10.15
C ALA A 369 13.33 27.49 -8.85
N GLN A 370 13.86 28.69 -8.98
CA GLN A 370 14.23 29.58 -7.88
C GLN A 370 13.55 30.93 -8.05
N CYS A 371 13.10 31.52 -6.94
CA CYS A 371 12.50 32.85 -6.94
C CYS A 371 13.59 33.88 -6.68
N LYS A 372 13.78 34.83 -7.60
CA LYS A 372 14.77 35.91 -7.46
C LYS A 372 14.45 36.89 -6.33
N VAL A 373 13.21 36.88 -5.81
CA VAL A 373 12.75 37.79 -4.73
C VAL A 373 13.06 37.23 -3.34
N CYS A 374 12.82 35.94 -3.11
CA CYS A 374 12.94 35.32 -1.78
C CYS A 374 13.92 34.13 -1.72
N ASN A 375 14.64 33.86 -2.81
CA ASN A 375 15.57 32.76 -3.01
C ASN A 375 15.00 31.37 -2.70
N HIS A 376 13.67 31.24 -2.64
CA HIS A 376 13.04 29.94 -2.43
C HIS A 376 13.20 29.09 -3.67
N GLU A 377 13.70 27.87 -3.50
CA GLU A 377 13.77 26.85 -4.53
C GLU A 377 12.61 25.87 -4.39
N TRP A 378 11.96 25.53 -5.51
CA TRP A 378 10.89 24.54 -5.52
C TRP A 378 10.82 23.78 -6.86
N HIS A 379 10.15 22.63 -6.83
CA HIS A 379 9.83 21.87 -8.02
C HIS A 379 8.43 22.21 -8.52
N VAL A 380 8.32 22.58 -9.79
CA VAL A 380 7.07 23.03 -10.42
C VAL A 380 6.92 22.45 -11.82
N ARG A 381 5.69 22.31 -12.30
CA ARG A 381 5.45 21.91 -13.70
C ARG A 381 5.66 23.12 -14.62
N PRO A 382 6.45 22.99 -15.70
CA PRO A 382 6.59 24.04 -16.71
C PRO A 382 5.26 24.58 -17.24
N SER A 383 4.27 23.72 -17.48
CA SER A 383 2.93 24.15 -17.91
C SER A 383 2.26 25.11 -16.91
N SER A 384 2.46 24.93 -15.61
CA SER A 384 1.97 25.86 -14.58
C SER A 384 2.69 27.21 -14.63
N LEU A 385 4.00 27.22 -14.90
CA LEU A 385 4.76 28.47 -15.05
C LEU A 385 4.33 29.26 -16.29
N ARG A 386 4.05 28.58 -17.41
CA ARG A 386 3.48 29.20 -18.62
C ARG A 386 2.13 29.86 -18.38
N LEU A 387 1.33 29.31 -17.47
CA LEU A 387 0.05 29.91 -17.01
C LEU A 387 0.25 31.06 -16.01
N GLY A 388 1.49 31.50 -15.76
CA GLY A 388 1.80 32.61 -14.86
C GLY A 388 1.93 32.25 -13.38
N SER A 389 2.05 30.96 -13.02
CA SER A 389 2.22 30.57 -11.61
C SER A 389 3.52 31.11 -11.02
N GLY A 390 3.41 31.78 -9.87
CA GLY A 390 4.51 32.40 -9.15
C GLY A 390 5.20 31.52 -8.09
N CYS A 391 6.07 32.15 -7.31
CA CYS A 391 6.68 31.51 -6.14
C CYS A 391 5.62 31.23 -5.04
N PRO A 392 5.48 29.98 -4.56
CA PRO A 392 4.49 29.64 -3.54
C PRO A 392 4.75 30.31 -2.18
N LYS A 393 6.02 30.62 -1.88
CA LYS A 393 6.40 31.32 -0.65
C LYS A 393 5.94 32.78 -0.67
N CYS A 394 6.18 33.49 -1.77
CA CYS A 394 5.72 34.87 -1.95
C CYS A 394 4.19 34.98 -2.02
N ALA A 395 3.53 33.98 -2.62
CA ALA A 395 2.06 33.93 -2.69
C ALA A 395 1.39 33.50 -1.37
N GLY A 396 2.15 33.09 -0.35
CA GLY A 396 1.60 32.59 0.91
C GLY A 396 0.90 31.23 0.80
N THR A 397 1.10 30.50 -0.30
CA THR A 397 0.49 29.18 -0.55
C THR A 397 1.41 28.01 -0.19
N LEU A 398 2.66 28.31 0.17
CA LEU A 398 3.63 27.31 0.61
C LEU A 398 3.13 26.61 1.88
N LYS A 399 2.94 25.29 1.79
CA LYS A 399 2.57 24.47 2.94
C LYS A 399 3.78 24.29 3.87
N MET A 400 3.53 24.43 5.18
CA MET A 400 4.51 24.22 6.23
C MET A 400 5.06 22.78 6.18
N THR A 401 6.38 22.62 6.28
CA THR A 401 7.04 21.31 6.36
C THR A 401 7.09 20.77 7.80
N HIS A 402 7.55 19.53 7.99
CA HIS A 402 7.79 18.99 9.33
C HIS A 402 8.79 19.83 10.14
N ASN A 403 9.89 20.25 9.52
CA ASN A 403 10.91 21.06 10.19
C ASN A 403 10.37 22.44 10.56
N ASP A 404 9.66 23.10 9.63
CA ASP A 404 9.01 24.40 9.91
C ASP A 404 8.02 24.28 11.08
N PHE A 405 7.25 23.18 11.14
CA PHE A 405 6.35 22.90 12.24
C PHE A 405 7.10 22.72 13.56
N VAL A 406 8.18 21.93 13.58
CA VAL A 406 8.99 21.65 14.77
C VAL A 406 9.66 22.93 15.30
N GLU A 407 10.25 23.74 14.41
CA GLU A 407 10.85 25.02 14.77
C GLU A 407 9.82 25.97 15.37
N ARG A 408 8.67 26.12 14.70
CA ARG A 408 7.57 26.95 15.19
C ARG A 408 7.01 26.44 16.52
N LEU A 409 6.88 25.13 16.69
CA LEU A 409 6.44 24.51 17.94
C LEU A 409 7.45 24.77 19.07
N ASN A 410 8.75 24.62 18.81
CA ASN A 410 9.80 24.85 19.80
C ASN A 410 9.88 26.32 20.21
N SER A 411 9.74 27.25 19.26
CA SER A 411 9.70 28.69 19.55
C SER A 411 8.50 29.07 20.43
N LEU A 412 7.33 28.47 20.18
CA LEU A 412 6.09 28.83 20.88
C LEU A 412 5.86 28.04 22.18
N GLN A 413 6.29 26.77 22.22
CA GLN A 413 6.04 25.80 23.29
C GLN A 413 7.23 24.81 23.43
N PRO A 414 8.39 25.25 23.94
CA PRO A 414 9.64 24.45 23.99
C PRO A 414 9.54 23.17 24.83
N ASN A 415 8.52 23.11 25.70
CA ASN A 415 8.22 22.00 26.59
C ASN A 415 7.34 20.90 25.94
N ILE A 416 7.05 20.98 24.64
CA ILE A 416 6.29 19.97 23.89
C ILE A 416 7.18 19.41 22.79
N ILE A 417 7.19 18.07 22.66
CA ILE A 417 7.92 17.38 21.58
C ILE A 417 6.98 16.51 20.75
N PRO A 418 7.06 16.56 19.41
CA PRO A 418 6.37 15.61 18.55
C PRO A 418 7.02 14.22 18.63
N LEU A 419 6.18 13.19 18.66
CA LEU A 419 6.58 11.78 18.65
C LEU A 419 6.33 11.10 17.29
N ALA A 420 5.75 11.83 16.34
CA ALA A 420 5.46 11.38 14.98
C ALA A 420 5.79 12.50 14.00
N GLU A 421 5.89 12.14 12.72
CA GLU A 421 6.09 13.12 11.65
C GLU A 421 4.84 13.99 11.45
N TYR A 422 5.04 15.25 11.09
CA TYR A 422 3.96 16.17 10.76
C TYR A 422 3.52 15.94 9.33
N ILE A 423 2.22 15.72 9.13
CA ILE A 423 1.64 15.47 7.80
C ILE A 423 1.02 16.76 7.24
N ASN A 424 0.11 17.37 8.01
CA ASN A 424 -0.53 18.64 7.69
C ASN A 424 -1.16 19.22 8.97
N ILE A 425 -1.78 20.40 8.87
CA ILE A 425 -2.29 21.16 10.02
C ILE A 425 -3.51 20.51 10.70
N ASP A 426 -4.26 19.69 9.96
CA ASP A 426 -5.54 19.07 10.35
C ASP A 426 -5.38 17.63 10.85
N THR A 427 -4.33 16.92 10.41
CA THR A 427 -4.05 15.55 10.84
C THR A 427 -3.46 15.54 12.25
N SER A 428 -4.10 14.83 13.16
CA SER A 428 -3.62 14.73 14.55
C SER A 428 -2.23 14.12 14.65
N ILE A 429 -1.39 14.74 15.48
CA ILE A 429 -0.02 14.32 15.78
C ILE A 429 0.08 13.88 17.26
N ARG A 430 0.83 12.81 17.53
CA ARG A 430 1.17 12.40 18.90
C ARG A 430 2.32 13.25 19.42
N ILE A 431 2.15 13.84 20.60
CA ILE A 431 3.13 14.73 21.24
C ILE A 431 3.31 14.38 22.71
N LYS A 432 4.45 14.77 23.30
CA LYS A 432 4.82 14.55 24.70
C LYS A 432 5.18 15.86 25.37
N CYS A 433 4.71 16.06 26.60
CA CYS A 433 5.15 17.17 27.45
C CYS A 433 6.47 16.80 28.13
N LYS A 434 7.51 17.66 28.01
CA LYS A 434 8.78 17.52 28.73
C LYS A 434 8.63 17.70 30.24
N VAL A 435 7.69 18.54 30.69
CA VAL A 435 7.51 18.89 32.11
C VAL A 435 6.90 17.74 32.90
N CYS A 436 5.77 17.18 32.45
CA CYS A 436 5.05 16.13 33.19
C CYS A 436 5.08 14.75 32.51
N GLY A 437 5.74 14.61 31.36
CA GLY A 437 5.83 13.35 30.61
C GLY A 437 4.54 12.93 29.90
N TYR A 438 3.42 13.64 30.05
CA TYR A 438 2.12 13.27 29.47
C TYR A 438 2.17 13.21 27.94
N ILE A 439 1.58 12.16 27.36
CA ILE A 439 1.53 11.92 25.92
C ILE A 439 0.07 12.01 25.46
N TRP A 440 -0.20 12.80 24.41
CA TRP A 440 -1.54 12.92 23.83
C TRP A 440 -1.49 13.18 22.33
N SER A 441 -2.65 12.99 21.68
CA SER A 441 -2.84 13.31 20.26
C SER A 441 -3.63 14.61 20.12
N THR A 442 -3.20 15.50 19.24
CA THR A 442 -3.92 16.75 18.94
C THR A 442 -3.62 17.21 17.51
N GLN A 443 -4.46 18.06 16.94
CA GLN A 443 -4.16 18.71 15.67
C GLN A 443 -3.02 19.74 15.86
N PRO A 444 -2.02 19.77 14.94
CA PRO A 444 -0.96 20.77 14.91
C PRO A 444 -1.47 22.22 15.02
N TYR A 445 -2.61 22.55 14.39
CA TYR A 445 -3.24 23.87 14.49
C TYR A 445 -3.30 24.38 15.93
N HIS A 446 -3.80 23.58 16.87
CA HIS A 446 -3.99 23.99 18.27
C HIS A 446 -2.67 24.27 19.00
N LEU A 447 -1.55 23.74 18.50
CA LEU A 447 -0.23 23.91 19.09
C LEU A 447 0.50 25.16 18.58
N VAL A 448 0.25 25.57 17.33
CA VAL A 448 0.97 26.67 16.66
C VAL A 448 0.09 27.86 16.30
N ALA A 449 -1.19 27.83 16.69
CA ALA A 449 -2.12 28.94 16.49
C ALA A 449 -1.59 30.25 17.10
N LYS A 450 -1.91 31.37 16.42
CA LYS A 450 -1.58 32.73 16.87
C LYS A 450 -2.39 33.12 18.11
N TYR A 451 -3.66 32.71 18.17
CA TYR A 451 -4.60 32.95 19.26
C TYR A 451 -5.17 31.61 19.77
N ASN A 452 -5.60 31.54 21.04
CA ASN A 452 -6.21 30.34 21.65
C ASN A 452 -5.38 29.06 21.57
N ARG A 453 -4.05 29.19 21.62
CA ARG A 453 -3.12 28.05 21.63
C ARG A 453 -3.33 27.20 22.87
N THR A 454 -3.37 25.89 22.69
CA THR A 454 -3.48 24.93 23.80
C THR A 454 -2.15 24.25 24.07
N GLY A 455 -1.77 24.17 25.34
CA GLY A 455 -0.59 23.43 25.80
C GLY A 455 -0.93 22.06 26.36
N CYS A 456 -0.06 21.55 27.23
CA CYS A 456 -0.26 20.25 27.87
C CYS A 456 -1.55 20.24 28.70
N PRO A 457 -2.52 19.36 28.38
CA PRO A 457 -3.79 19.33 29.11
C PRO A 457 -3.60 18.82 30.56
N LYS A 458 -2.58 18.00 30.84
CA LYS A 458 -2.28 17.55 32.21
C LYS A 458 -1.75 18.69 33.07
N CYS A 459 -0.83 19.50 32.54
CA CYS A 459 -0.33 20.70 33.24
C CYS A 459 -1.44 21.76 33.45
N ALA A 460 -2.39 21.84 32.52
CA ALA A 460 -3.53 22.77 32.61
C ALA A 460 -4.71 22.21 33.42
N ASN A 461 -4.58 21.04 34.04
CA ASN A 461 -5.66 20.32 34.75
C ASN A 461 -6.94 20.10 33.91
N LYS A 462 -6.77 19.95 32.58
CA LYS A 462 -7.81 19.64 31.59
C LYS A 462 -7.65 18.26 30.96
N ALA A 463 -6.71 17.45 31.48
CA ALA A 463 -6.48 16.10 30.97
C ALA A 463 -7.71 15.22 31.19
N ARG A 464 -8.06 14.45 30.17
CA ARG A 464 -9.05 13.39 30.31
C ARG A 464 -8.41 12.25 31.09
N ARG A 465 -9.16 11.73 32.07
CA ARG A 465 -8.78 10.57 32.87
C ARG A 465 -8.53 9.38 31.94
N THR A 466 -7.37 8.74 32.07
CA THR A 466 -7.00 7.55 31.28
C THR A 466 -7.59 6.29 31.90
N HIS A 467 -7.40 5.14 31.25
CA HIS A 467 -7.79 3.85 31.83
C HIS A 467 -7.04 3.57 33.12
N ASP A 468 -5.72 3.79 33.12
CA ASP A 468 -4.87 3.53 34.28
C ASP A 468 -5.21 4.49 35.44
N ASP A 469 -5.40 5.79 35.15
CA ASP A 469 -5.86 6.76 36.16
C ASP A 469 -7.18 6.31 36.80
N PHE A 470 -8.11 5.80 35.99
CA PHE A 470 -9.40 5.30 36.48
C PHE A 470 -9.24 4.04 37.34
N VAL A 471 -8.40 3.07 36.92
CA VAL A 471 -8.17 1.83 37.68
C VAL A 471 -7.51 2.14 39.02
N GLU A 472 -6.49 2.99 39.06
CA GLU A 472 -5.83 3.40 40.31
C GLU A 472 -6.79 4.13 41.27
N GLU A 473 -7.64 5.02 40.75
CA GLU A 473 -8.60 5.77 41.57
C GLU A 473 -9.69 4.86 42.12
N ILE A 474 -10.20 3.91 41.33
CA ILE A 474 -11.16 2.91 41.82
C ILE A 474 -10.53 1.97 42.85
N ALA A 475 -9.28 1.56 42.67
CA ALA A 475 -8.59 0.73 43.67
C ALA A 475 -8.46 1.43 45.03
N LYS A 476 -8.28 2.75 45.04
CA LYS A 476 -8.24 3.58 46.26
C LYS A 476 -9.63 3.80 46.87
N LEU A 477 -10.61 4.18 46.05
CA LEU A 477 -11.96 4.52 46.51
C LEU A 477 -12.79 3.29 46.91
N LEU A 478 -12.64 2.19 46.16
CA LEU A 478 -13.42 0.97 46.29
C LEU A 478 -12.47 -0.25 46.24
N PRO A 479 -11.69 -0.52 47.31
CA PRO A 479 -10.68 -1.59 47.33
C PRO A 479 -11.25 -2.99 47.03
N THR A 480 -12.55 -3.16 47.26
CA THR A 480 -13.27 -4.41 47.07
C THR A 480 -13.72 -4.62 45.62
N ILE A 481 -13.42 -3.68 44.71
CA ILE A 481 -13.87 -3.69 43.31
C ILE A 481 -12.66 -3.79 42.37
N LYS A 482 -12.64 -4.85 41.59
CA LYS A 482 -11.66 -5.08 40.52
C LYS A 482 -12.24 -4.66 39.17
N VAL A 483 -11.55 -3.77 38.47
CA VAL A 483 -11.91 -3.37 37.09
C VAL A 483 -11.44 -4.47 36.12
N ILE A 484 -12.37 -4.99 35.30
CA ILE A 484 -12.08 -6.04 34.30
C ILE A 484 -12.13 -5.46 32.88
N GLY A 485 -13.11 -4.60 32.60
CA GLY A 485 -13.28 -3.98 31.29
C GLY A 485 -12.33 -2.80 31.05
N THR A 486 -12.31 -2.29 29.83
CA THR A 486 -11.55 -1.09 29.45
C THR A 486 -12.37 0.17 29.71
N TYR A 487 -11.77 1.16 30.36
CA TYR A 487 -12.40 2.45 30.59
C TYR A 487 -12.34 3.30 29.32
N VAL A 488 -13.50 3.79 28.87
CA VAL A 488 -13.61 4.64 27.67
C VAL A 488 -14.05 6.06 28.06
N SER A 489 -15.09 6.19 28.89
CA SER A 489 -15.55 7.47 29.43
C SER A 489 -16.43 7.25 30.66
N ARG A 490 -16.71 8.33 31.42
CA ARG A 490 -17.57 8.28 32.61
C ARG A 490 -18.99 7.75 32.37
N ASN A 491 -19.47 7.81 31.14
CA ASN A 491 -20.86 7.49 30.75
C ASN A 491 -20.99 6.17 29.99
N LYS A 492 -19.88 5.48 29.65
CA LYS A 492 -19.94 4.15 29.04
C LYS A 492 -19.78 3.07 30.13
N PRO A 493 -20.68 2.07 30.21
CA PRO A 493 -20.55 0.99 31.17
C PRO A 493 -19.21 0.26 31.04
N ILE A 494 -18.68 -0.17 32.18
CA ILE A 494 -17.45 -0.96 32.30
C ILE A 494 -17.74 -2.19 33.15
N LEU A 495 -17.16 -3.33 32.77
CA LEU A 495 -17.28 -4.58 33.52
C LEU A 495 -16.37 -4.53 34.75
N VAL A 496 -16.95 -4.78 35.93
CA VAL A 496 -16.23 -4.85 37.21
C VAL A 496 -16.62 -6.10 37.99
N GLN A 497 -15.76 -6.51 38.92
CA GLN A 497 -15.98 -7.64 39.80
C GLN A 497 -15.79 -7.22 41.26
N CYS A 498 -16.66 -7.68 42.14
CA CYS A 498 -16.45 -7.52 43.57
C CYS A 498 -15.57 -8.68 44.10
N SER A 499 -14.48 -8.36 44.78
CA SER A 499 -13.57 -9.35 45.36
C SER A 499 -14.16 -10.09 46.56
N GLU A 500 -15.10 -9.48 47.29
CA GLU A 500 -15.75 -10.12 48.45
C GLU A 500 -16.81 -11.16 48.07
N CYS A 501 -17.62 -10.90 47.04
CA CYS A 501 -18.73 -11.78 46.65
C CYS A 501 -18.55 -12.47 45.29
N GLY A 502 -17.44 -12.19 44.59
CA GLY A 502 -17.10 -12.79 43.30
C GLY A 502 -17.94 -12.34 42.10
N LYS A 503 -19.07 -11.64 42.32
CA LYS A 503 -20.01 -11.26 41.26
C LYS A 503 -19.43 -10.19 40.33
N THR A 504 -19.71 -10.37 39.04
CA THR A 504 -19.37 -9.44 37.95
C THR A 504 -20.60 -8.68 37.49
N TRP A 505 -20.47 -7.39 37.18
CA TRP A 505 -21.57 -6.61 36.60
C TRP A 505 -21.07 -5.40 35.79
N GLN A 506 -21.97 -4.87 34.96
CA GLN A 506 -21.75 -3.63 34.22
C GLN A 506 -22.04 -2.43 35.12
N ALA A 507 -21.01 -1.63 35.40
CA ALA A 507 -21.10 -0.43 36.21
C ALA A 507 -20.84 0.81 35.36
N TYR A 508 -21.51 1.93 35.65
CA TYR A 508 -21.14 3.21 35.07
C TYR A 508 -19.94 3.79 35.84
N PRO A 509 -18.80 4.08 35.19
CA PRO A 509 -17.61 4.63 35.85
C PRO A 509 -17.90 5.90 36.67
N GLY A 510 -18.78 6.78 36.20
CA GLY A 510 -19.18 7.98 36.93
C GLY A 510 -19.94 7.71 38.25
N ASN A 511 -20.50 6.52 38.45
CA ASN A 511 -21.11 6.12 39.71
C ASN A 511 -20.09 5.46 40.65
N LEU A 512 -19.17 4.67 40.09
CA LEU A 512 -18.05 4.11 40.84
C LEU A 512 -17.15 5.21 41.43
N LEU A 513 -16.84 6.24 40.65
CA LEU A 513 -16.10 7.42 41.10
C LEU A 513 -16.85 8.24 42.18
N ARG A 514 -18.17 8.09 42.28
CA ARG A 514 -19.00 8.67 43.36
C ARG A 514 -19.15 7.74 44.57
N GLY A 515 -18.41 6.63 44.62
CA GLY A 515 -18.39 5.69 45.74
C GLY A 515 -19.46 4.60 45.71
N SER A 516 -20.17 4.40 44.58
CA SER A 516 -21.15 3.30 44.47
C SER A 516 -20.45 1.94 44.52
N SER A 517 -20.66 1.18 45.60
CA SER A 517 -20.05 -0.14 45.83
C SER A 517 -20.90 -1.31 45.29
N CYS A 518 -20.51 -2.54 45.64
CA CYS A 518 -21.17 -3.77 45.23
C CYS A 518 -22.65 -3.81 45.67
N LYS A 519 -23.55 -3.84 44.69
CA LYS A 519 -25.00 -3.86 44.90
C LYS A 519 -25.53 -5.19 45.48
N PHE A 520 -24.67 -6.20 45.62
CA PHE A 520 -25.03 -7.54 46.03
C PHE A 520 -24.69 -7.87 47.50
N LYS A 521 -24.16 -6.90 48.29
CA LYS A 521 -23.82 -7.11 49.71
C LYS A 521 -25.03 -7.38 50.62
N ASN A 522 -26.26 -7.02 50.22
CA ASN A 522 -27.46 -7.16 51.06
C ASN A 522 -28.22 -8.50 50.93
N THR A 523 -27.73 -9.48 50.17
CA THR A 523 -28.49 -10.72 49.90
C THR A 523 -28.15 -11.91 50.81
N VAL A 524 -27.28 -11.75 51.82
CA VAL A 524 -26.78 -12.87 52.65
C VAL A 524 -27.19 -12.77 54.14
N ARG A 525 -27.98 -11.76 54.55
CA ARG A 525 -28.46 -11.61 55.94
C ARG A 525 -29.99 -11.53 56.05
N GLN A 526 -30.68 -12.65 55.83
CA GLN A 526 -31.89 -12.97 56.58
C GLN A 526 -31.86 -14.47 56.90
N ARG A 527 -31.53 -14.82 58.15
CA ARG A 527 -31.86 -16.15 58.69
C ARG A 527 -33.38 -16.24 58.71
N SER A 528 -33.97 -17.19 57.97
CA SER A 528 -35.38 -17.53 58.07
C SER A 528 -35.71 -17.88 59.52
N LYS A 529 -36.51 -17.06 60.20
CA LYS A 529 -36.98 -17.36 61.56
C LYS A 529 -37.79 -18.66 61.49
N LYS A 530 -37.48 -19.63 62.35
CA LYS A 530 -38.26 -20.86 62.45
C LYS A 530 -39.61 -20.56 63.09
N ILE A 531 -40.59 -21.43 62.85
CA ILE A 531 -41.97 -21.25 63.30
C ILE A 531 -42.27 -22.33 64.33
N ARG A 532 -42.78 -21.94 65.50
CA ARG A 532 -43.19 -22.89 66.54
C ARG A 532 -44.71 -22.89 66.66
N CYS A 533 -45.30 -24.08 66.75
CA CYS A 533 -46.65 -24.26 67.29
C CYS A 533 -46.55 -24.28 68.81
N ILE A 534 -47.05 -23.25 69.49
CA ILE A 534 -46.98 -23.12 70.96
C ILE A 534 -47.78 -24.25 71.62
N THR A 535 -48.94 -24.60 71.05
CA THR A 535 -49.85 -25.59 71.62
C THR A 535 -49.27 -27.01 71.63
N THR A 536 -48.43 -27.36 70.65
CA THR A 536 -47.84 -28.71 70.52
C THR A 536 -46.33 -28.76 70.80
N GLY A 537 -45.66 -27.60 70.84
CA GLY A 537 -44.22 -27.46 71.05
C GLY A 537 -43.34 -27.72 69.81
N GLU A 538 -43.94 -28.09 68.68
CA GLU A 538 -43.21 -28.45 67.46
C GLU A 538 -42.64 -27.24 66.72
N ILE A 539 -41.46 -27.40 66.11
CA ILE A 539 -40.73 -26.34 65.39
C ILE A 539 -40.55 -26.73 63.92
N PHE A 540 -40.90 -25.81 63.03
CA PHE A 540 -40.85 -25.97 61.58
C PHE A 540 -39.87 -24.98 60.96
N ASN A 541 -39.19 -25.40 59.88
CA ASN A 541 -38.25 -24.54 59.18
C ASN A 541 -38.98 -23.58 58.22
N THR A 542 -40.17 -23.97 57.75
CA THR A 542 -40.98 -23.16 56.84
C THR A 542 -42.47 -23.20 57.21
N PHE A 543 -43.23 -22.18 56.80
CA PHE A 543 -44.68 -22.15 56.99
C PHE A 543 -45.41 -23.28 56.23
N LYS A 544 -44.80 -23.77 55.16
CA LYS A 544 -45.37 -24.82 54.32
C LYS A 544 -45.41 -26.18 55.04
N GLU A 545 -44.33 -26.51 55.75
CA GLU A 545 -44.26 -27.74 56.58
C GLU A 545 -45.32 -27.72 57.68
N ALA A 546 -45.49 -26.58 58.36
CA ALA A 546 -46.52 -26.40 59.38
C ALA A 546 -47.95 -26.46 58.79
N ALA A 547 -48.16 -25.80 57.65
CA ALA A 547 -49.44 -25.76 56.94
C ALA A 547 -49.92 -27.13 56.47
N GLU A 548 -49.03 -27.94 55.88
CA GLU A 548 -49.36 -29.29 55.40
C GLU A 548 -49.69 -30.23 56.56
N LYS A 549 -48.93 -30.17 57.66
CA LYS A 549 -49.15 -31.07 58.81
C LYS A 549 -50.48 -30.85 59.50
N TYR A 550 -50.86 -29.59 59.71
CA TYR A 550 -52.09 -29.24 60.42
C TYR A 550 -53.27 -28.93 59.49
N ASN A 551 -53.05 -29.03 58.17
CA ASN A 551 -54.02 -28.69 57.12
C ASN A 551 -54.60 -27.27 57.27
N ILE A 552 -53.71 -26.30 57.47
CA ILE A 552 -54.02 -24.87 57.67
C ILE A 552 -53.28 -24.05 56.61
N SER A 553 -53.84 -22.93 56.14
CA SER A 553 -53.14 -22.05 55.19
C SER A 553 -51.87 -21.41 55.78
N CYS A 554 -50.78 -21.42 55.00
CA CYS A 554 -49.52 -20.72 55.31
C CYS A 554 -49.74 -19.24 55.68
N SER A 555 -50.68 -18.55 55.00
CA SER A 555 -50.94 -17.13 55.24
C SER A 555 -51.57 -16.91 56.61
N THR A 556 -52.42 -17.83 57.07
CA THR A 556 -53.09 -17.76 58.37
C THR A 556 -52.11 -17.98 59.52
N ILE A 557 -51.19 -18.93 59.38
CA ILE A 557 -50.10 -19.16 60.35
C ILE A 557 -49.17 -17.93 60.41
N CYS A 558 -48.81 -17.36 59.25
CA CYS A 558 -47.97 -16.16 59.17
C CYS A 558 -48.61 -14.93 59.86
N LEU A 559 -49.92 -14.75 59.74
CA LEU A 559 -50.65 -13.69 60.43
C LEU A 559 -50.64 -13.86 61.95
N CYS A 560 -50.70 -15.11 62.44
CA CYS A 560 -50.63 -15.40 63.87
C CYS A 560 -49.24 -15.07 64.45
N CYS A 561 -48.16 -15.38 63.72
CA CYS A 561 -46.79 -15.12 64.21
C CYS A 561 -46.38 -13.63 64.22
N ASN A 562 -47.07 -12.75 63.49
CA ASN A 562 -46.69 -11.33 63.34
C ASN A 562 -47.40 -10.37 64.30
N ASP A 563 -48.50 -10.79 64.93
CA ASP A 563 -49.34 -9.90 65.74
C ASP A 563 -49.47 -10.44 67.17
N SER A 564 -48.50 -10.11 68.02
CA SER A 564 -48.39 -10.57 69.40
C SER A 564 -49.44 -9.96 70.35
N SER A 565 -50.28 -9.05 69.87
CA SER A 565 -51.19 -8.25 70.69
C SER A 565 -52.58 -8.86 70.88
N LYS A 566 -52.94 -9.92 70.16
CA LYS A 566 -54.20 -10.67 70.31
C LYS A 566 -53.89 -12.16 70.12
N ARG A 567 -54.24 -13.02 71.09
CA ARG A 567 -54.05 -14.49 70.99
C ARG A 567 -54.90 -15.04 69.83
N LYS A 568 -54.30 -15.08 68.63
CA LYS A 568 -54.92 -15.55 67.40
C LYS A 568 -54.54 -17.01 67.20
N HIS A 569 -55.56 -17.80 66.90
CA HIS A 569 -55.43 -19.23 66.66
C HIS A 569 -55.61 -19.48 65.16
N ALA A 570 -54.74 -20.29 64.58
CA ALA A 570 -54.96 -20.85 63.25
C ALA A 570 -55.25 -22.34 63.41
N GLY A 571 -56.42 -22.79 62.94
CA GLY A 571 -56.89 -24.17 63.13
C GLY A 571 -57.02 -24.61 64.59
N GLY A 572 -57.25 -23.66 65.52
CA GLY A 572 -57.32 -23.92 66.96
C GLY A 572 -55.98 -23.98 67.69
N LEU A 573 -54.86 -23.69 67.00
CA LEU A 573 -53.50 -23.75 67.55
C LEU A 573 -52.83 -22.36 67.56
N GLU A 574 -51.94 -22.13 68.53
CA GLU A 574 -51.18 -20.88 68.69
C GLU A 574 -49.78 -20.98 68.04
N TRP A 575 -49.31 -19.88 67.43
CA TRP A 575 -48.11 -19.89 66.58
C TRP A 575 -47.21 -18.68 66.84
N GLU A 576 -45.89 -18.91 66.94
CA GLU A 576 -44.89 -17.84 67.11
C GLU A 576 -43.65 -18.03 66.22
N TYR A 577 -42.91 -16.94 66.01
CA TYR A 577 -41.54 -17.05 65.53
C TYR A 577 -40.61 -17.47 66.67
N THR A 578 -39.76 -18.45 66.41
CA THR A 578 -38.72 -18.87 67.33
C THR A 578 -37.33 -18.74 66.71
N ILE A 579 -36.33 -18.54 67.56
CA ILE A 579 -34.92 -18.35 67.20
C ILE A 579 -34.10 -19.63 67.47
N LEU A 580 -34.75 -20.70 67.96
CA LEU A 580 -34.14 -22.02 68.17
C LEU A 580 -33.84 -22.75 66.87
#